data_AF-A0A1J5TCC5-F1
#
_entry.id   AF-A0A1J5TCC5-F1
#
_cell.length_a   1.000
_cell.length_b   1.000
_cell.length_c   1.000
_cell.angle_alpha   90.00
_cell.angle_beta   90.00
_cell.angle_gamma   90.00
#
_symmetry.space_group_name_H-M   'P 1'
#
loop_
_entity.id
_entity.type
_entity.pdbx_description
1 polymer ?
#
loop_
_entity_poly.entity_id
_entity_poly.type
_entity_poly.pdbx_seq_one_letter_code
_entity_poly.pdbx_strand_id
1 'polypeptide(L)'
;MKSILRFMVSLLSAMLMMVTLTLASSATAANLELIFTGTTSGSDYTGEIFGAGTNFANVNYTATFFYDTSLGIRYTPSGGDILKGGDAWGTVVPVTANITIDGKTLSFGGPLGSTGTWDAGADLIVGNSIGAYVHQDLVTATEMYFGVFTPSGVVIPANLEAPFTLSFTPVANNSYFIFNNWDPSKNNYAHITGNLNVDSVAIAASAVPEPETYVMLLAGLGLIGLIAVRRGKSSAMMFA
;
A
#
# COMPACT_ATOMS: atom_id res chain seq x y z
N MET A 1 47.50 -1.21 36.95
CA MET A 1 46.14 -1.74 37.21
C MET A 1 45.01 -0.85 36.70
N LYS A 2 44.92 0.44 37.07
CA LYS A 2 43.83 1.34 36.61
C LYS A 2 43.72 1.52 35.09
N SER A 3 44.83 1.53 34.35
CA SER A 3 44.82 1.68 32.87
C SER A 3 44.22 0.46 32.16
N ILE A 4 44.55 -0.75 32.62
CA ILE A 4 44.04 -2.02 32.08
C ILE A 4 42.53 -2.13 32.30
N LEU A 5 42.04 -1.76 33.50
CA LEU A 5 40.62 -1.78 33.79
C LEU A 5 39.81 -0.83 32.89
N ARG A 6 40.35 0.37 32.60
CA ARG A 6 39.71 1.32 31.68
C ARG A 6 39.65 0.79 30.24
N PHE A 7 40.72 0.13 29.78
CA PHE A 7 40.76 -0.47 28.46
C PHE A 7 39.75 -1.61 28.31
N MET A 8 39.65 -2.49 29.30
CA MET A 8 38.68 -3.60 29.28
C MET A 8 37.23 -3.12 29.28
N VAL A 9 36.90 -2.07 30.04
CA VAL A 9 35.54 -1.48 30.03
C VAL A 9 35.22 -0.87 28.66
N SER A 10 36.17 -0.16 28.04
CA SER A 10 35.99 0.39 26.69
C SER A 10 35.77 -0.68 25.64
N LEU A 11 36.53 -1.78 25.71
CA LEU A 11 36.43 -2.88 24.76
C LEU A 11 35.09 -3.62 24.92
N LEU A 12 34.66 -3.86 26.16
CA LEU A 12 33.39 -4.52 26.45
C LEU A 12 32.20 -3.68 25.97
N SER A 13 32.24 -2.36 26.16
CA SER A 13 31.21 -1.45 25.63
C SER A 13 31.18 -1.43 24.09
N ALA A 14 32.34 -1.43 23.43
CA ALA A 14 32.41 -1.46 21.97
C ALA A 14 31.88 -2.79 21.39
N MET A 15 32.20 -3.93 22.03
CA MET A 15 31.67 -5.23 21.63
C MET A 15 30.16 -5.34 21.85
N LEU A 16 29.64 -4.81 22.96
CA LEU A 16 28.18 -4.79 23.21
C LEU A 16 27.44 -3.99 22.13
N MET A 17 28.00 -2.86 21.70
CA MET A 17 27.47 -2.05 20.60
C MET A 17 27.48 -2.78 19.26
N MET A 18 28.55 -3.54 18.98
CA MET A 18 28.70 -4.27 17.71
C MET A 18 27.73 -5.46 17.61
N VAL A 19 27.46 -6.16 18.71
CA VAL A 19 26.48 -7.27 18.76
C VAL A 19 25.05 -6.77 18.57
N THR A 20 24.72 -5.55 19.04
CA THR A 20 23.38 -4.99 18.82
C THR A 20 23.10 -4.60 17.36
N LEU A 21 24.13 -4.32 16.54
CA LEU A 21 23.94 -3.97 15.13
C LEU A 21 23.67 -5.20 14.23
N THR A 22 24.11 -6.40 14.61
CA THR A 22 23.99 -7.60 13.77
C THR A 22 22.65 -8.33 13.87
N LEU A 23 21.76 -7.91 14.78
CA LEU A 23 20.45 -8.53 15.00
C LEU A 23 19.30 -7.76 14.33
N ALA A 24 19.58 -6.72 13.56
CA ALA A 24 18.58 -6.04 12.75
C ALA A 24 18.26 -6.89 11.51
N SER A 25 17.40 -7.91 11.65
CA SER A 25 16.72 -8.50 10.50
C SER A 25 15.81 -7.43 9.89
N SER A 26 15.84 -7.25 8.57
CA SER A 26 14.85 -6.44 7.87
C SER A 26 13.46 -6.96 8.21
N ALA A 27 12.63 -6.14 8.86
CA ALA A 27 11.23 -6.47 9.03
C ALA A 27 10.60 -6.60 7.64
N THR A 28 9.75 -7.63 7.45
CA THR A 28 8.92 -7.71 6.25
C THR A 28 7.90 -6.59 6.35
N ALA A 29 7.88 -5.65 5.41
CA ALA A 29 6.91 -4.56 5.46
C ALA A 29 5.50 -5.16 5.47
N ALA A 30 4.79 -5.01 6.58
CA ALA A 30 3.41 -5.46 6.70
C ALA A 30 2.52 -4.65 5.75
N ASN A 31 2.86 -3.39 5.52
CA ASN A 31 2.09 -2.44 4.71
C ASN A 31 2.67 -2.29 3.29
N LEU A 32 1.86 -2.61 2.30
CA LEU A 32 2.20 -2.54 0.89
C LEU A 32 1.18 -1.69 0.13
N GLU A 33 1.63 -1.13 -0.99
CA GLU A 33 0.84 -0.32 -1.90
C GLU A 33 0.79 -1.00 -3.26
N LEU A 34 -0.40 -1.38 -3.69
CA LEU A 34 -0.68 -1.79 -5.07
C LEU A 34 -1.17 -0.58 -5.86
N ILE A 35 -0.35 -0.12 -6.80
CA ILE A 35 -0.53 1.14 -7.53
C ILE A 35 -0.82 0.82 -8.99
N PHE A 36 -1.96 1.30 -9.49
CA PHE A 36 -2.35 1.32 -10.89
C PHE A 36 -2.24 2.74 -11.43
N THR A 37 -1.61 2.91 -12.59
CA THR A 37 -1.61 4.19 -13.31
C THR A 37 -2.03 3.99 -14.76
N GLY A 38 -2.64 5.02 -15.34
CA GLY A 38 -3.04 4.98 -16.73
C GLY A 38 -3.98 6.11 -17.10
N THR A 39 -4.81 5.87 -18.10
CA THR A 39 -5.85 6.80 -18.54
C THR A 39 -7.24 6.19 -18.41
N THR A 40 -8.24 7.03 -18.14
CA THR A 40 -9.63 6.60 -18.01
C THR A 40 -10.40 6.77 -19.32
N SER A 41 -11.50 6.03 -19.46
CA SER A 41 -12.58 6.32 -20.39
C SER A 41 -13.92 6.05 -19.70
N GLY A 42 -14.88 6.95 -19.83
CA GLY A 42 -16.16 6.85 -19.12
C GLY A 42 -16.68 8.22 -18.71
N SER A 43 -17.71 8.21 -17.88
CA SER A 43 -18.39 9.43 -17.44
C SER A 43 -18.94 9.32 -16.02
N ASP A 44 -18.91 10.42 -15.29
CA ASP A 44 -19.66 10.58 -14.04
C ASP A 44 -21.08 11.01 -14.41
N TYR A 45 -21.98 10.03 -14.50
CA TYR A 45 -23.36 10.27 -14.91
C TYR A 45 -24.14 11.09 -13.87
N THR A 46 -23.77 10.98 -12.59
CA THR A 46 -24.48 11.68 -11.51
C THR A 46 -23.86 13.02 -11.19
N GLY A 47 -22.56 13.17 -11.45
CA GLY A 47 -21.81 14.38 -11.20
C GLY A 47 -21.46 14.65 -9.77
N GLU A 48 -21.75 13.69 -8.88
CA GLU A 48 -21.61 13.89 -7.45
C GLU A 48 -20.15 13.92 -7.01
N ILE A 49 -19.25 13.35 -7.82
CA ILE A 49 -17.86 13.17 -7.42
C ILE A 49 -16.92 13.98 -8.30
N PHE A 50 -16.96 13.74 -9.62
CA PHE A 50 -16.05 14.39 -10.57
C PHE A 50 -16.70 15.59 -11.26
N GLY A 51 -18.00 15.83 -11.03
CA GLY A 51 -18.78 16.92 -11.58
C GLY A 51 -19.78 16.43 -12.64
N ALA A 52 -20.96 17.05 -12.70
CA ALA A 52 -22.06 16.61 -13.57
C ALA A 52 -21.68 16.65 -15.04
N GLY A 53 -21.81 15.49 -15.71
CA GLY A 53 -21.49 15.34 -17.13
C GLY A 53 -19.99 15.35 -17.42
N THR A 54 -19.13 15.24 -16.40
CA THR A 54 -17.68 15.13 -16.61
C THR A 54 -17.39 13.83 -17.37
N ASN A 55 -16.93 13.99 -18.62
CA ASN A 55 -16.32 12.93 -19.40
C ASN A 55 -14.84 12.89 -19.04
N PHE A 56 -14.39 11.80 -18.45
CA PHE A 56 -12.99 11.58 -18.12
C PHE A 56 -12.27 10.70 -19.15
N ALA A 57 -12.69 10.76 -20.42
CA ALA A 57 -11.93 10.13 -21.50
C ALA A 57 -10.52 10.72 -21.63
N ASN A 58 -9.52 9.84 -21.63
CA ASN A 58 -8.09 10.13 -21.72
C ASN A 58 -7.56 11.00 -20.58
N VAL A 59 -8.21 10.97 -19.42
CA VAL A 59 -7.73 11.65 -18.22
C VAL A 59 -6.81 10.70 -17.45
N ASN A 60 -5.68 11.23 -16.97
CA ASN A 60 -4.76 10.43 -16.17
C ASN A 60 -5.39 10.06 -14.83
N TYR A 61 -5.19 8.82 -14.41
CA TYR A 61 -5.56 8.36 -13.09
C TYR A 61 -4.41 7.70 -12.34
N THR A 62 -4.54 7.67 -11.03
CA THR A 62 -3.74 6.85 -10.13
C THR A 62 -4.66 6.19 -9.12
N ALA A 63 -4.67 4.87 -9.07
CA ALA A 63 -5.38 4.12 -8.04
C ALA A 63 -4.38 3.39 -7.14
N THR A 64 -4.51 3.57 -5.84
CA THR A 64 -3.61 3.00 -4.84
C THR A 64 -4.41 2.21 -3.84
N PHE A 65 -4.11 0.92 -3.73
CA PHE A 65 -4.65 0.04 -2.70
C PHE A 65 -3.58 -0.15 -1.63
N PHE A 66 -3.87 0.27 -0.41
CA PHE A 66 -3.03 0.02 0.74
C PHE A 66 -3.49 -1.27 1.38
N TYR A 67 -2.57 -2.21 1.59
CA TYR A 67 -2.90 -3.44 2.28
C TYR A 67 -1.87 -3.87 3.31
N ASP A 68 -2.38 -4.47 4.39
CA ASP A 68 -1.59 -5.01 5.50
C ASP A 68 -1.62 -6.54 5.46
N THR A 69 -0.49 -7.17 5.11
CA THR A 69 -0.38 -8.64 5.00
C THR A 69 -0.41 -9.36 6.35
N SER A 70 -0.32 -8.63 7.47
CA SER A 70 -0.53 -9.18 8.81
C SER A 70 -2.01 -9.29 9.19
N LEU A 71 -2.91 -8.69 8.41
CA LEU A 71 -4.36 -8.70 8.63
C LEU A 71 -5.09 -9.65 7.67
N GLY A 72 -6.37 -9.91 7.93
CA GLY A 72 -7.21 -10.73 7.05
C GLY A 72 -6.87 -12.22 7.02
N ILE A 73 -7.23 -12.86 5.92
CA ILE A 73 -7.02 -14.28 5.60
C ILE A 73 -6.26 -14.33 4.28
N ARG A 74 -5.12 -15.02 4.30
CA ARG A 74 -4.32 -15.27 3.09
C ARG A 74 -4.66 -16.62 2.47
N TYR A 75 -4.73 -16.64 1.15
CA TYR A 75 -4.98 -17.83 0.34
C TYR A 75 -4.04 -17.84 -0.87
N THR A 76 -3.21 -18.88 -1.00
CA THR A 76 -2.17 -18.99 -2.02
C THR A 76 -2.48 -20.15 -2.99
N PRO A 77 -3.37 -19.94 -3.99
CA PRO A 77 -3.58 -20.93 -5.03
C PRO A 77 -2.31 -21.12 -5.87
N SER A 78 -2.24 -22.19 -6.67
CA SER A 78 -1.15 -22.37 -7.63
C SER A 78 -1.09 -21.15 -8.57
N GLY A 79 0.04 -20.43 -8.57
CA GLY A 79 0.25 -19.26 -9.42
C GLY A 79 -0.36 -17.96 -8.91
N GLY A 80 -0.84 -17.90 -7.67
CA GLY A 80 -1.43 -16.67 -7.12
C GLY A 80 -1.32 -16.53 -5.61
N ASP A 81 -1.77 -15.38 -5.14
CA ASP A 81 -1.79 -14.99 -3.73
C ASP A 81 -2.89 -13.97 -3.53
N ILE A 82 -3.75 -14.24 -2.57
CA ILE A 82 -4.98 -13.49 -2.31
C ILE A 82 -5.02 -13.19 -0.83
N LEU A 83 -5.17 -11.91 -0.51
CA LEU A 83 -5.42 -11.41 0.83
C LEU A 83 -6.84 -10.88 0.89
N LYS A 84 -7.67 -11.37 1.81
CA LYS A 84 -9.06 -10.93 1.96
C LYS A 84 -9.42 -10.80 3.43
N GLY A 85 -10.32 -9.90 3.76
CA GLY A 85 -10.85 -9.82 5.12
C GLY A 85 -12.00 -8.85 5.24
N GLY A 86 -12.52 -8.76 6.44
CA GLY A 86 -13.76 -8.05 6.73
C GLY A 86 -14.86 -8.92 7.32
N ASP A 87 -16.03 -8.30 7.53
CA ASP A 87 -17.16 -8.87 8.27
C ASP A 87 -17.63 -10.21 7.72
N ALA A 88 -17.67 -10.35 6.39
CA ALA A 88 -18.07 -11.60 5.71
C ALA A 88 -17.10 -12.77 5.98
N TRP A 89 -15.88 -12.47 6.42
CA TRP A 89 -14.84 -13.45 6.73
C TRP A 89 -14.46 -13.44 8.21
N GLY A 90 -15.11 -12.63 9.05
CA GLY A 90 -14.82 -12.54 10.48
C GLY A 90 -13.39 -12.08 10.80
N THR A 91 -12.78 -11.29 9.94
CA THR A 91 -11.41 -10.79 10.10
C THR A 91 -11.34 -9.27 9.88
N VAL A 92 -10.25 -8.64 10.34
CA VAL A 92 -10.01 -7.21 10.06
C VAL A 92 -9.82 -7.02 8.55
N VAL A 93 -10.35 -5.92 8.03
CA VAL A 93 -10.24 -5.55 6.62
C VAL A 93 -8.79 -5.19 6.32
N PRO A 94 -8.12 -5.94 5.43
CA PRO A 94 -6.70 -5.74 5.19
C PRO A 94 -6.45 -4.70 4.11
N VAL A 95 -7.47 -4.17 3.41
CA VAL A 95 -7.31 -3.30 2.23
C VAL A 95 -8.11 -2.01 2.36
N THR A 96 -7.48 -0.89 2.04
CA THR A 96 -8.15 0.39 1.74
C THR A 96 -7.71 0.87 0.36
N ALA A 97 -8.46 1.76 -0.27
CA ALA A 97 -8.14 2.21 -1.63
C ALA A 97 -8.34 3.71 -1.82
N ASN A 98 -7.55 4.31 -2.69
CA ASN A 98 -7.72 5.66 -3.18
C ASN A 98 -7.71 5.64 -4.71
N ILE A 99 -8.55 6.42 -5.37
CA ILE A 99 -8.44 6.71 -6.80
C ILE A 99 -8.38 8.22 -7.01
N THR A 100 -7.40 8.68 -7.76
CA THR A 100 -7.26 10.07 -8.17
C THR A 100 -7.45 10.18 -9.67
N ILE A 101 -8.44 10.95 -10.11
CA ILE A 101 -8.70 11.28 -11.52
C ILE A 101 -8.73 12.80 -11.61
N ASP A 102 -7.94 13.38 -12.52
CA ASP A 102 -7.86 14.85 -12.71
C ASP A 102 -7.56 15.62 -11.40
N GLY A 103 -6.69 15.06 -10.55
CA GLY A 103 -6.34 15.64 -9.25
C GLY A 103 -7.42 15.54 -8.17
N LYS A 104 -8.59 14.97 -8.46
CA LYS A 104 -9.64 14.69 -7.46
C LYS A 104 -9.50 13.28 -6.93
N THR A 105 -9.34 13.15 -5.62
CA THR A 105 -9.18 11.86 -4.95
C THR A 105 -10.47 11.41 -4.28
N LEU A 106 -10.83 10.15 -4.52
CA LEU A 106 -11.80 9.40 -3.74
C LEU A 106 -11.08 8.38 -2.87
N SER A 107 -11.54 8.22 -1.63
CA SER A 107 -11.01 7.26 -0.68
C SER A 107 -12.06 6.24 -0.28
N PHE A 108 -11.62 5.00 -0.12
CA PHE A 108 -12.43 3.82 0.18
C PHE A 108 -11.85 3.11 1.38
N GLY A 109 -12.68 2.99 2.41
CA GLY A 109 -12.47 2.11 3.53
C GLY A 109 -13.82 1.46 3.83
N GLY A 110 -13.83 0.15 4.00
CA GLY A 110 -15.05 -0.63 4.12
C GLY A 110 -14.92 -1.77 5.11
N PRO A 111 -16.04 -2.41 5.48
CA PRO A 111 -16.07 -3.64 6.27
C PRO A 111 -15.65 -4.85 5.44
N LEU A 112 -15.37 -4.73 4.14
CA LEU A 112 -14.90 -5.82 3.26
C LEU A 112 -13.78 -5.30 2.36
N GLY A 113 -12.72 -6.10 2.20
CA GLY A 113 -11.63 -5.78 1.29
C GLY A 113 -10.81 -7.01 0.90
N SER A 114 -10.36 -7.06 -0.34
CA SER A 114 -9.46 -8.09 -0.84
C SER A 114 -8.52 -7.55 -1.92
N THR A 115 -7.29 -8.06 -1.95
CA THR A 115 -6.31 -7.81 -3.02
C THR A 115 -5.69 -9.13 -3.42
N GLY A 116 -5.31 -9.28 -4.68
CA GLY A 116 -4.72 -10.54 -5.12
C GLY A 116 -4.17 -10.55 -6.54
N THR A 117 -3.28 -11.50 -6.75
CA THR A 117 -2.84 -11.96 -8.07
C THR A 117 -3.42 -13.35 -8.31
N TRP A 118 -3.94 -13.60 -9.51
CA TRP A 118 -4.49 -14.90 -9.88
C TRP A 118 -4.06 -15.27 -11.30
N ASP A 119 -3.61 -16.51 -11.48
CA ASP A 119 -3.48 -17.15 -12.78
C ASP A 119 -4.88 -17.61 -13.22
N ALA A 120 -5.39 -17.07 -14.32
CA ALA A 120 -6.76 -17.34 -14.75
C ALA A 120 -7.02 -18.80 -15.16
N GLY A 121 -5.98 -19.64 -15.17
CA GLY A 121 -6.04 -20.99 -15.70
C GLY A 121 -6.15 -20.96 -17.22
N ALA A 122 -5.65 -22.00 -17.87
CA ALA A 122 -5.52 -22.10 -19.32
C ALA A 122 -6.85 -22.07 -20.13
N ASP A 123 -8.01 -21.91 -19.47
CA ASP A 123 -9.34 -22.09 -20.06
C ASP A 123 -10.07 -20.78 -20.42
N LEU A 124 -9.55 -19.61 -20.01
CA LEU A 124 -10.02 -18.33 -20.54
C LEU A 124 -8.97 -17.74 -21.48
N ILE A 125 -9.41 -17.13 -22.59
CA ILE A 125 -8.59 -16.37 -23.56
C ILE A 125 -7.92 -15.12 -22.90
N VAL A 126 -7.97 -15.03 -21.58
CA VAL A 126 -7.63 -13.90 -20.74
C VAL A 126 -6.48 -14.37 -19.84
N GLY A 127 -5.31 -13.73 -19.94
CA GLY A 127 -4.09 -14.15 -19.23
C GLY A 127 -4.14 -13.90 -17.72
N ASN A 128 -2.96 -13.93 -17.07
CA ASN A 128 -2.81 -13.64 -15.64
C ASN A 128 -3.48 -12.30 -15.28
N SER A 129 -4.12 -12.24 -14.10
CA SER A 129 -4.74 -11.02 -13.61
C SER A 129 -4.18 -10.57 -12.26
N ILE A 130 -4.14 -9.24 -12.09
CA ILE A 130 -3.90 -8.59 -10.81
C ILE A 130 -5.08 -7.67 -10.54
N GLY A 131 -5.63 -7.77 -9.34
CA GLY A 131 -6.77 -6.96 -8.99
C GLY A 131 -6.88 -6.71 -7.50
N ALA A 132 -7.62 -5.66 -7.19
CA ALA A 132 -8.00 -5.34 -5.84
C ALA A 132 -9.44 -4.84 -5.80
N TYR A 133 -10.05 -5.10 -4.67
CA TYR A 133 -11.46 -4.92 -4.43
C TYR A 133 -11.67 -4.42 -3.01
N VAL A 134 -12.36 -3.30 -2.87
CA VAL A 134 -12.76 -2.78 -1.56
C VAL A 134 -14.25 -2.52 -1.61
N HIS A 135 -14.94 -2.92 -0.54
CA HIS A 135 -16.39 -2.83 -0.46
C HIS A 135 -16.82 -2.27 0.89
N GLN A 136 -17.49 -1.11 0.82
CA GLN A 136 -17.79 -0.23 1.95
C GLN A 136 -19.07 -0.59 2.70
N ASP A 137 -20.04 -1.23 2.06
CA ASP A 137 -21.30 -1.57 2.73
C ASP A 137 -22.15 -2.49 1.85
N LEU A 138 -22.66 -3.58 2.42
CA LEU A 138 -23.58 -4.52 1.76
C LEU A 138 -24.95 -3.91 1.47
N VAL A 139 -25.31 -2.81 2.14
CA VAL A 139 -26.58 -2.12 1.96
C VAL A 139 -26.49 -1.02 0.90
N THR A 140 -25.42 -0.23 0.89
CA THR A 140 -25.26 0.88 -0.06
C THR A 140 -24.48 0.52 -1.35
N ALA A 141 -23.96 -0.71 -1.45
CA ALA A 141 -23.23 -1.26 -2.60
C ALA A 141 -21.94 -0.51 -3.01
N THR A 142 -21.44 0.33 -2.10
CA THR A 142 -20.07 0.81 -1.85
C THR A 142 -18.85 0.16 -2.50
N GLU A 143 -18.76 -0.16 -3.78
CA GLU A 143 -17.65 -0.97 -4.31
C GLU A 143 -16.62 -0.18 -5.13
N MET A 144 -15.36 -0.62 -5.05
CA MET A 144 -14.30 -0.29 -5.99
C MET A 144 -13.65 -1.59 -6.41
N TYR A 145 -13.65 -1.88 -7.72
CA TYR A 145 -12.97 -3.01 -8.31
C TYR A 145 -11.96 -2.53 -9.33
N PHE A 146 -10.74 -3.04 -9.25
CA PHE A 146 -9.69 -2.88 -10.25
C PHE A 146 -9.19 -4.27 -10.62
N GLY A 147 -9.09 -4.55 -11.91
CA GLY A 147 -8.62 -5.85 -12.40
C GLY A 147 -7.93 -5.67 -13.74
N VAL A 148 -6.63 -5.91 -13.78
CA VAL A 148 -5.84 -5.85 -15.02
C VAL A 148 -5.63 -7.26 -15.52
N PHE A 149 -6.08 -7.50 -16.73
CA PHE A 149 -5.75 -8.72 -17.45
C PHE A 149 -4.51 -8.50 -18.32
N THR A 150 -3.55 -9.39 -18.19
CA THR A 150 -2.29 -9.28 -18.93
C THR A 150 -2.36 -10.07 -20.24
N PRO A 151 -1.71 -9.58 -21.32
CA PRO A 151 -1.53 -10.37 -22.53
C PRO A 151 -0.81 -11.68 -22.25
N SER A 152 -1.03 -12.69 -23.11
CA SER A 152 -0.30 -13.96 -23.04
C SER A 152 1.21 -13.74 -22.98
N GLY A 153 1.88 -14.40 -22.02
CA GLY A 153 3.33 -14.35 -21.83
C GLY A 153 3.84 -13.34 -20.80
N VAL A 154 2.99 -12.44 -20.29
CA VAL A 154 3.35 -11.59 -19.14
C VAL A 154 3.15 -12.37 -17.85
N VAL A 155 4.23 -12.55 -17.08
CA VAL A 155 4.21 -13.23 -15.78
C VAL A 155 3.95 -12.19 -14.70
N ILE A 156 2.85 -12.35 -13.96
CA ILE A 156 2.59 -11.58 -12.74
C ILE A 156 3.25 -12.33 -11.58
N PRO A 157 4.07 -11.67 -10.74
CA PRO A 157 4.60 -12.30 -9.54
C PRO A 157 3.47 -12.79 -8.64
N ALA A 158 3.51 -14.07 -8.28
CA ALA A 158 2.47 -14.69 -7.45
C ALA A 158 2.55 -14.33 -5.96
N ASN A 159 3.46 -13.44 -5.54
CA ASN A 159 3.64 -13.07 -4.14
C ASN A 159 3.31 -11.58 -3.96
N LEU A 160 2.28 -11.28 -3.17
CA LEU A 160 1.88 -9.90 -2.88
C LEU A 160 2.89 -9.14 -2.02
N GLU A 161 3.84 -9.80 -1.36
CA GLU A 161 4.85 -9.14 -0.51
C GLU A 161 6.13 -8.74 -1.26
N ALA A 162 6.32 -9.26 -2.47
CA ALA A 162 7.50 -8.95 -3.26
C ALA A 162 7.24 -7.70 -4.10
N PRO A 163 7.98 -6.59 -3.90
CA PRO A 163 7.83 -5.41 -4.73
C PRO A 163 8.10 -5.73 -6.21
N PHE A 164 7.27 -5.19 -7.09
CA PHE A 164 7.47 -5.32 -8.53
C PHE A 164 6.87 -4.15 -9.29
N THR A 165 7.20 -4.03 -10.57
CA THR A 165 6.55 -3.10 -11.49
C THR A 165 6.38 -3.78 -12.85
N LEU A 166 5.16 -3.70 -13.36
CA LEU A 166 4.77 -4.15 -14.69
C LEU A 166 4.33 -2.93 -15.50
N SER A 167 4.82 -2.84 -16.74
CA SER A 167 4.38 -1.81 -17.69
C SER A 167 3.64 -2.47 -18.84
N PHE A 168 2.59 -1.81 -19.31
CA PHE A 168 1.72 -2.27 -20.38
C PHE A 168 1.79 -1.30 -21.54
N THR A 169 1.67 -1.84 -22.76
CA THR A 169 1.23 -0.98 -23.87
C THR A 169 -0.26 -0.79 -23.68
N PRO A 170 -0.80 0.44 -23.63
CA PRO A 170 -2.21 0.67 -23.38
C PRO A 170 -3.03 -0.03 -24.46
N VAL A 171 -3.80 -1.04 -24.07
CA VAL A 171 -4.82 -1.66 -24.92
C VAL A 171 -6.16 -1.24 -24.35
N ALA A 172 -7.07 -0.81 -25.23
CA ALA A 172 -8.38 -0.34 -24.80
C ALA A 172 -9.07 -1.37 -23.89
N ASN A 173 -9.53 -0.91 -22.72
CA ASN A 173 -10.39 -1.67 -21.80
C ASN A 173 -9.74 -2.92 -21.16
N ASN A 174 -8.48 -2.85 -20.74
CA ASN A 174 -7.84 -3.95 -19.99
C ASN A 174 -8.19 -4.00 -18.49
N SER A 175 -8.88 -2.97 -17.99
CA SER A 175 -9.46 -2.90 -16.64
C SER A 175 -10.72 -2.02 -16.65
N TYR A 176 -11.52 -2.13 -15.60
CA TYR A 176 -12.65 -1.22 -15.34
C TYR A 176 -12.62 -0.77 -13.89
N PHE A 177 -13.31 0.33 -13.60
CA PHE A 177 -13.71 0.69 -12.26
C PHE A 177 -15.21 0.90 -12.22
N ILE A 178 -15.81 0.51 -11.12
CA ILE A 178 -17.20 0.76 -10.79
C ILE A 178 -17.19 1.40 -9.41
N PHE A 179 -17.98 2.45 -9.26
CA PHE A 179 -18.34 3.08 -8.01
C PHE A 179 -19.85 3.11 -7.94
N ASN A 180 -20.37 2.48 -6.90
CA ASN A 180 -21.79 2.37 -6.63
C ASN A 180 -22.03 2.91 -5.23
N ASN A 181 -22.65 4.07 -5.08
CA ASN A 181 -23.04 4.58 -3.77
C ASN A 181 -24.54 4.88 -3.77
N TRP A 182 -25.28 3.99 -3.14
CA TRP A 182 -26.71 4.17 -2.91
C TRP A 182 -26.93 5.03 -1.67
N ASP A 183 -27.54 6.19 -1.82
CA ASP A 183 -28.00 7.00 -0.69
C ASP A 183 -29.49 6.73 -0.45
N PRO A 184 -29.85 5.88 0.55
CA PRO A 184 -31.24 5.52 0.80
C PRO A 184 -32.08 6.73 1.25
N SER A 185 -31.46 7.78 1.79
CA SER A 185 -32.18 8.98 2.22
C SER A 185 -32.65 9.83 1.03
N LYS A 186 -31.95 9.74 -0.10
CA LYS A 186 -32.28 10.45 -1.35
C LYS A 186 -32.97 9.56 -2.38
N ASN A 187 -33.03 8.23 -2.12
CA ASN A 187 -33.40 7.24 -3.13
C ASN A 187 -32.63 7.46 -4.44
N ASN A 188 -31.34 7.81 -4.31
CA ASN A 188 -30.47 8.14 -5.42
C ASN A 188 -29.29 7.18 -5.47
N TYR A 189 -28.83 6.89 -6.69
CA TYR A 189 -27.71 6.01 -6.95
C TYR A 189 -26.60 6.80 -7.63
N ALA A 190 -25.53 7.10 -6.90
CA ALA A 190 -24.31 7.60 -7.50
C ALA A 190 -23.60 6.43 -8.17
N HIS A 191 -23.72 6.37 -9.50
CA HIS A 191 -23.07 5.35 -10.32
C HIS A 191 -22.00 5.98 -11.19
N ILE A 192 -20.76 5.58 -10.96
CA ILE A 192 -19.64 5.94 -11.82
C ILE A 192 -19.04 4.66 -12.34
N THR A 193 -18.97 4.55 -13.65
CA THR A 193 -18.31 3.45 -14.31
C THR A 193 -17.37 4.02 -15.36
N GLY A 194 -16.21 3.39 -15.49
CA GLY A 194 -15.28 3.70 -16.56
C GLY A 194 -14.38 2.53 -16.85
N ASN A 195 -13.95 2.45 -18.11
CA ASN A 195 -12.85 1.58 -18.47
C ASN A 195 -11.55 2.31 -18.17
N LEU A 196 -10.57 1.53 -17.76
CA LEU A 196 -9.22 1.98 -17.49
C LEU A 196 -8.31 1.40 -18.56
N ASN A 197 -7.49 2.25 -19.14
CA ASN A 197 -6.35 1.84 -19.95
C ASN A 197 -5.14 1.90 -19.02
N VAL A 198 -4.76 0.75 -18.48
CA VAL A 198 -3.67 0.68 -17.50
C VAL A 198 -2.33 0.73 -18.22
N ASP A 199 -1.48 1.68 -17.82
CA ASP A 199 -0.12 1.88 -18.32
C ASP A 199 0.89 1.12 -17.46
N SER A 200 0.68 1.11 -16.13
CA SER A 200 1.52 0.33 -15.22
C SER A 200 0.81 -0.12 -13.96
N VAL A 201 1.31 -1.23 -13.40
CA VAL A 201 0.94 -1.76 -12.09
C VAL A 201 2.20 -1.99 -11.28
N ALA A 202 2.24 -1.52 -10.05
CA ALA A 202 3.36 -1.70 -9.15
C ALA A 202 2.90 -2.16 -7.77
N ILE A 203 3.69 -3.03 -7.14
CA ILE A 203 3.64 -3.26 -5.70
C ILE A 203 4.88 -2.61 -5.10
N ALA A 204 4.67 -1.71 -4.15
CA ALA A 204 5.73 -1.05 -3.40
C ALA A 204 5.52 -1.23 -1.90
N ALA A 205 6.61 -1.33 -1.13
CA ALA A 205 6.52 -1.17 0.31
C ALA A 205 6.01 0.24 0.61
N SER A 206 4.98 0.35 1.45
CA SER A 206 4.48 1.66 1.84
C SER A 206 5.57 2.38 2.61
N ALA A 207 5.88 3.62 2.25
CA ALA A 207 6.96 4.40 2.85
C ALA A 207 6.64 4.89 4.28
N VAL A 208 5.65 4.29 4.95
CA VAL A 208 5.29 4.60 6.33
C VAL A 208 6.44 4.15 7.22
N PRO A 209 7.15 5.07 7.91
CA PRO A 209 8.19 4.67 8.83
C PRO A 209 7.59 3.75 9.89
N GLU A 210 8.16 2.55 10.03
CA GLU A 210 7.68 1.60 11.03
C GLU A 210 7.81 2.22 12.44
N PRO A 211 6.98 1.83 13.43
CA PRO A 211 7.10 2.28 14.82
C PRO A 211 8.55 2.25 15.35
N GLU A 212 9.30 1.24 14.97
CA GLU A 212 10.71 1.01 15.29
C GLU A 212 11.61 2.09 14.70
N THR A 213 11.30 2.59 13.50
CA THR A 213 12.03 3.70 12.87
C THR A 213 11.90 4.97 13.69
N TYR A 214 10.70 5.24 14.24
CA TYR A 214 10.51 6.35 15.17
C TYR A 214 11.29 6.15 16.46
N VAL A 215 11.31 4.93 17.02
CA VAL A 215 12.10 4.62 18.21
C VAL A 215 13.59 4.82 17.95
N MET A 216 14.11 4.37 16.81
CA MET A 216 15.51 4.55 16.41
C MET A 216 15.85 6.02 16.18
N LEU A 217 14.95 6.77 15.54
CA LEU A 217 15.09 8.22 15.37
C LEU A 217 15.14 8.93 16.73
N LEU A 218 14.20 8.61 17.63
CA LEU A 218 14.14 9.17 18.98
C LEU A 218 15.36 8.78 19.81
N ALA A 219 15.84 7.54 19.70
CA ALA A 219 17.07 7.09 20.34
C ALA A 219 18.29 7.85 19.81
N GLY A 220 18.37 8.07 18.48
CA GLY A 220 19.41 8.87 17.84
C GLY A 220 19.40 10.32 18.31
N LEU A 221 18.22 10.95 18.36
CA LEU A 221 18.03 12.30 18.87
C LEU A 221 18.38 12.40 20.37
N GLY A 222 17.98 11.41 21.17
CA GLY A 222 18.31 11.31 22.58
C GLY A 222 19.82 11.20 22.83
N LEU A 223 20.52 10.40 22.01
CA LEU A 223 21.97 10.27 22.07
C LEU A 223 22.67 11.59 21.71
N ILE A 224 22.22 12.27 20.66
CA ILE A 224 22.75 13.59 20.25
C ILE A 224 22.54 14.61 21.38
N GLY A 225 21.35 14.63 21.99
CA GLY A 225 21.05 15.48 23.15
C GLY A 225 21.96 15.21 24.34
N LEU A 226 22.20 13.94 24.68
CA LEU A 226 23.10 13.55 25.76
C LEU A 226 24.56 13.98 25.48
N ILE A 227 25.02 13.86 24.23
CA ILE A 227 26.35 14.33 23.82
C ILE A 227 26.44 15.86 23.97
N ALA A 228 25.42 16.60 23.53
CA ALA A 228 25.38 18.06 23.65
C ALA A 228 25.48 18.52 25.11
N VAL A 229 24.73 17.89 26.03
CA VAL A 229 24.78 18.18 27.47
C VAL A 229 26.17 17.93 28.07
N ARG A 230 26.86 16.87 27.64
CA ARG A 230 28.22 16.56 28.13
C ARG A 230 29.25 17.59 27.68
N ARG A 231 29.13 18.10 26.46
CA ARG A 231 30.06 19.11 25.91
C ARG A 231 29.89 20.48 26.59
N GLY A 232 28.66 20.88 26.90
CA GLY A 232 28.38 22.16 27.58
C GLY A 232 29.07 22.30 28.94
N LYS A 233 29.21 21.20 29.71
CA LYS A 233 29.83 21.22 31.05
C LYS A 233 31.34 21.48 31.05
N SER A 234 32.04 21.26 29.94
CA SER A 234 33.49 21.49 29.87
C SER A 234 33.86 22.96 29.61
N SER A 235 32.93 23.76 29.07
CA SER A 235 33.20 25.18 28.77
C SER A 235 32.96 26.10 29.98
N ALA A 236 32.09 25.71 30.91
CA ALA A 236 31.79 26.51 32.12
C ALA A 236 32.92 26.49 33.18
N MET A 237 33.91 25.60 33.06
CA MET A 237 34.99 25.45 34.03
C MET A 237 36.28 26.23 33.64
N MET A 238 36.27 26.94 32.51
CA MET A 238 37.43 27.68 32.00
C MET A 238 37.40 29.19 32.29
N PHE A 239 36.35 29.68 32.96
CA PHE A 239 36.14 31.10 33.30
C PHE A 239 35.91 31.36 34.81
N ALA A 240 36.24 30.40 35.66
CA ALA A 240 36.29 30.57 37.12
C ALA A 240 37.72 30.30 37.60
#